data_AF-A0A936WJ10-F1
#
_entry.id   AF-A0A936WJ10-F1
#
_cell.length_a   1.000
_cell.length_b   1.000
_cell.length_c   1.000
_cell.angle_alpha   90.00
_cell.angle_beta   90.00
_cell.angle_gamma   90.00
#
_symmetry.space_group_name_H-M   'P 1'
#
loop_
_entity.id
_entity.type
_entity.pdbx_description
1 polymer ?
#
loop_
_entity_poly.entity_id
_entity_poly.type
_entity_poly.pdbx_seq_one_letter_code
_entity_poly.pdbx_strand_id
1 'polypeptide(L)'
;MIVSDIGEKAQSLSKVDEPGWGEKPDDHFGYASDEERMAKRGLEDWELVETIPESQKKIPYWFIGVTVAVLLVAVGLSFPFWGLRPGDERP
;
A
#
# COMPACT_ATOMS: atom_id res chain seq x y z
N MET A 1 2.53 -61.29 9.84
CA MET A 1 1.76 -60.61 10.90
C MET A 1 2.63 -59.50 11.47
N ILE A 2 2.79 -58.37 10.75
CA ILE A 2 3.27 -57.07 11.27
C ILE A 2 2.73 -55.99 10.30
N VAL A 3 1.47 -55.60 10.46
CA VAL A 3 0.90 -54.36 9.89
C VAL A 3 -0.05 -53.82 10.94
N SER A 4 0.45 -53.03 11.88
CA SER A 4 -0.38 -52.32 12.86
C SER A 4 0.49 -51.45 13.77
N ASP A 5 1.28 -50.51 13.24
CA ASP A 5 1.88 -49.49 14.12
C ASP A 5 2.24 -48.15 13.45
N ILE A 6 1.45 -47.74 12.46
CA ILE A 6 1.43 -46.32 12.04
C ILE A 6 0.11 -45.74 12.57
N GLY A 7 -0.03 -45.79 13.89
CA GLY A 7 -1.07 -45.11 14.63
C GLY A 7 -0.82 -43.61 14.57
N GLU A 8 -1.29 -42.99 13.48
CA GLU A 8 -1.92 -41.69 13.42
C GLU A 8 -1.96 -40.92 14.76
N LYS A 9 -0.85 -40.27 15.13
CA LYS A 9 -0.91 -39.09 15.99
C LYS A 9 -1.39 -37.94 15.10
N ALA A 10 -2.65 -37.97 14.71
CA ALA A 10 -3.33 -36.76 14.30
C ALA A 10 -3.38 -35.87 15.55
N GLN A 11 -2.36 -35.01 15.71
CA GLN A 11 -2.45 -33.90 16.64
C GLN A 11 -3.73 -33.16 16.28
N SER A 12 -4.68 -33.14 17.21
CA SER A 12 -5.89 -32.34 17.06
C SER A 12 -5.43 -30.90 16.82
N LEU A 13 -5.60 -30.41 15.60
CA LEU A 13 -5.30 -29.03 15.28
C LEU A 13 -6.18 -28.17 16.19
N SER A 14 -5.57 -27.41 17.08
CA SER A 14 -6.30 -26.44 17.87
C SER A 14 -6.95 -25.46 16.90
N LYS A 15 -8.19 -25.09 17.17
CA LYS A 15 -8.86 -24.04 16.40
C LYS A 15 -8.03 -22.76 16.58
N VAL A 16 -7.43 -22.30 15.50
CA VAL A 16 -6.81 -20.97 15.44
C VAL A 16 -7.96 -20.00 15.22
N ASP A 17 -8.11 -19.04 16.11
CA ASP A 17 -9.09 -17.98 15.91
C ASP A 17 -8.65 -17.13 14.70
N GLU A 18 -9.62 -16.76 13.86
CA GLU A 18 -9.32 -15.95 12.68
C GLU A 18 -8.88 -14.56 13.16
N PRO A 19 -7.65 -14.13 12.87
CA PRO A 19 -7.17 -12.82 13.31
C PRO A 19 -8.02 -11.72 12.66
N GLY A 20 -8.54 -10.80 13.48
CA GLY A 20 -9.15 -9.58 12.98
C GLY A 20 -8.12 -8.68 12.29
N TRP A 21 -8.57 -7.87 11.34
CA TRP A 21 -7.71 -6.87 10.72
C TRP A 21 -7.20 -5.86 11.76
N GLY A 22 -5.89 -5.67 11.85
CA GLY A 22 -5.25 -4.78 12.83
C GLY A 22 -5.13 -5.36 14.25
N GLU A 23 -5.49 -6.63 14.45
CA GLU A 23 -5.28 -7.32 15.73
C GLU A 23 -3.94 -8.07 15.71
N LYS A 24 -3.19 -7.98 16.82
CA LYS A 24 -2.02 -8.84 17.08
C LYS A 24 -2.42 -9.91 18.08
N PRO A 25 -2.59 -11.17 17.65
CA PRO A 25 -2.84 -12.26 18.56
C PRO A 25 -1.63 -12.51 19.47
N ASP A 26 -1.89 -12.69 20.77
CA ASP A 26 -0.84 -13.04 21.76
C ASP A 26 -0.27 -14.45 21.55
N ASP A 27 -0.92 -15.27 20.71
CA ASP A 27 -0.49 -16.65 20.41
C ASP A 27 0.60 -16.70 19.33
N HIS A 28 0.99 -15.56 18.76
CA HIS A 28 1.93 -15.44 17.65
C HIS A 28 1.63 -16.43 16.51
N PHE A 29 0.37 -16.79 16.25
CA PHE A 29 -0.04 -17.83 15.29
C PHE A 29 0.61 -19.22 15.51
N GLY A 30 0.95 -19.53 16.76
CA GLY A 30 1.59 -20.79 17.15
C GLY A 30 3.12 -20.81 17.02
N TYR A 31 3.76 -19.66 16.78
CA TYR A 31 5.22 -19.53 16.87
C TYR A 31 5.67 -19.27 18.32
N ALA A 32 6.93 -19.55 18.65
CA ALA A 32 7.42 -19.37 20.02
C ALA A 32 7.62 -17.89 20.39
N SER A 33 7.70 -17.01 19.39
CA SER A 33 7.90 -15.57 19.54
C SER A 33 7.46 -14.82 18.29
N ASP A 34 7.22 -13.51 18.43
CA ASP A 34 6.96 -12.62 17.30
C ASP A 34 8.15 -12.54 16.35
N GLU A 35 9.39 -12.57 16.85
CA GLU A 35 10.59 -12.55 16.00
C GLU A 35 10.66 -13.81 15.13
N GLU A 36 10.35 -14.98 15.71
CA GLU A 36 10.31 -16.23 14.96
C GLU A 36 9.18 -16.23 13.94
N ARG A 37 8.00 -15.71 14.31
CA ARG A 37 6.88 -15.50 13.39
C ARG A 37 7.31 -14.62 12.22
N MET A 38 7.84 -13.43 12.48
CA MET A 38 8.25 -12.48 11.43
C MET A 38 9.32 -13.08 10.52
N ALA A 39 10.25 -13.87 11.07
CA ALA A 39 11.31 -14.51 10.29
C ALA A 39 10.79 -15.65 9.39
N LYS A 40 9.80 -16.43 9.83
CA LYS A 40 9.27 -17.60 9.10
C LYS A 40 8.08 -17.26 8.20
N ARG A 41 7.15 -16.45 8.72
CA ARG A 41 5.86 -16.09 8.09
C ARG A 41 5.91 -14.74 7.37
N GLY A 42 6.73 -13.80 7.86
CA GLY A 42 6.76 -12.42 7.36
C GLY A 42 5.76 -11.51 8.07
N LEU A 43 5.60 -10.28 7.55
CA LEU A 43 4.58 -9.33 7.98
C LEU A 43 3.27 -9.61 7.26
N GLU A 44 2.16 -9.43 7.97
CA GLU A 44 0.82 -9.40 7.37
C GLU A 44 0.60 -8.09 6.59
N ASP A 45 -0.32 -8.11 5.62
CA ASP A 45 -0.58 -6.97 4.71
C ASP A 45 -0.82 -5.64 5.45
N TRP A 46 -1.48 -5.69 6.59
CA TRP A 46 -1.75 -4.52 7.41
C TRP A 46 -0.51 -4.06 8.21
N GLU A 47 0.30 -5.00 8.71
CA GLU A 47 1.58 -4.69 9.37
C GLU A 47 2.54 -4.02 8.40
N LEU A 48 2.52 -4.44 7.12
CA LEU A 48 3.28 -3.80 6.05
C LEU A 48 2.89 -2.34 5.89
N VAL A 49 1.59 -2.03 5.89
CA VAL A 49 1.10 -0.64 5.79
C VAL A 49 1.58 0.19 6.97
N GLU A 50 1.57 -0.35 8.19
CA GLU A 50 2.01 0.36 9.40
C GLU A 50 3.53 0.55 9.47
N THR A 51 4.31 -0.35 8.85
CA THR A 51 5.77 -0.27 8.84
C THR A 51 6.33 0.55 7.67
N ILE A 52 5.49 0.90 6.68
CA ILE A 52 5.92 1.81 5.61
C ILE A 52 6.17 3.19 6.21
N PRO A 53 7.41 3.71 6.14
CA PRO A 53 7.68 5.07 6.58
C PRO A 53 6.86 6.05 5.73
N GLU A 54 6.25 7.05 6.37
CA GLU A 54 5.65 8.15 5.63
C GLU A 54 6.69 8.72 4.66
N SER A 55 6.33 8.81 3.37
CA SER A 55 7.19 9.30 2.30
C SER A 55 7.88 10.62 2.72
N GLN A 56 9.17 10.54 3.03
CA GLN A 56 9.93 11.61 3.70
C GLN A 56 10.35 12.77 2.79
N LYS A 57 9.91 12.84 1.53
CA LYS A 57 10.38 13.89 0.60
C LYS A 57 9.28 14.90 0.32
N LYS A 58 9.31 15.98 1.10
CA LYS A 58 8.58 17.21 0.79
C LYS A 58 8.99 17.69 -0.61
N ILE A 59 8.00 18.06 -1.41
CA ILE A 59 8.23 18.65 -2.74
C ILE A 59 9.01 19.97 -2.54
N PRO A 60 10.15 20.17 -3.22
CA PRO A 60 10.91 21.41 -3.10
C PRO A 60 10.08 22.62 -3.54
N TYR A 61 10.19 23.75 -2.83
CA TYR A 61 9.41 24.95 -3.16
C TYR A 61 9.69 25.51 -4.56
N TRP A 62 10.91 25.33 -5.07
CA TRP A 62 11.25 25.75 -6.44
C TRP A 62 10.46 24.96 -7.49
N PHE A 63 10.14 23.68 -7.23
CA PHE A 63 9.37 22.85 -8.16
C PHE A 63 7.96 23.41 -8.31
N ILE A 64 7.31 23.76 -7.20
CA ILE A 64 6.01 24.42 -7.19
C ILE A 64 6.09 25.76 -7.95
N GLY A 65 7.14 26.55 -7.71
CA GLY A 65 7.38 27.80 -8.42
C GLY A 65 7.50 27.63 -9.93
N VAL A 66 8.25 26.62 -10.39
CA VAL A 66 8.39 26.29 -11.81
C VAL A 66 7.05 25.84 -12.39
N THR A 67 6.30 24.98 -11.69
CA THR A 67 4.98 24.52 -12.13
C THR A 67 4.01 25.67 -12.33
N VAL A 68 3.93 26.60 -11.37
CA VAL A 68 3.05 27.78 -11.47
C VAL A 68 3.49 28.69 -12.63
N ALA A 69 4.80 28.92 -12.80
CA ALA A 69 5.31 29.72 -13.91
C ALA A 69 4.96 29.12 -15.28
N VAL A 70 5.16 27.81 -15.45
CA VAL A 70 4.81 27.10 -16.68
C VAL A 70 3.29 27.14 -16.93
N LEU A 71 2.47 26.97 -15.90
CA LEU A 71 1.00 27.08 -16.02
C LEU A 71 0.58 28.48 -16.48
N LEU A 72 1.16 29.54 -15.92
CA LEU A 72 0.87 30.91 -16.32
C LEU A 72 1.30 31.20 -17.76
N VAL A 73 2.47 30.68 -18.18
CA VAL A 73 2.92 30.80 -19.58
C VAL A 73 2.00 30.04 -20.51
N ALA A 74 1.63 28.80 -20.18
CA ALA A 74 0.74 27.98 -20.99
C ALA A 74 -0.64 28.64 -21.16
N VAL A 75 -1.20 29.14 -20.06
CA VAL A 75 -2.49 29.86 -20.05
C VAL A 75 -2.37 31.19 -20.80
N GLY A 76 -1.32 31.97 -20.52
CA GLY A 76 -1.00 33.23 -21.21
C GLY A 76 -0.86 33.08 -22.73
N LEU A 77 -0.18 32.02 -23.17
CA LEU A 77 -0.05 31.69 -24.58
C LEU A 77 -1.33 31.10 -25.16
N SER A 78 -2.23 30.51 -24.36
CA SER A 78 -3.50 29.97 -24.84
C SER A 78 -4.54 31.05 -25.13
N PHE A 79 -4.54 32.17 -24.39
CA PHE A 79 -5.49 33.28 -24.59
C PHE A 79 -5.52 33.92 -25.99
N PRO A 80 -4.39 34.17 -26.70
CA PRO A 80 -4.44 34.76 -28.05
C PRO A 80 -5.05 33.85 -29.12
N PHE A 81 -5.30 32.56 -28.83
CA PHE A 81 -5.84 31.60 -29.80
C PHE A 81 -7.34 31.27 -29.59
N TRP A 82 -8.01 31.90 -28.63
CA TRP A 82 -9.43 31.64 -28.31
C TRP A 82 -10.42 32.70 -28.84
N GLY A 83 -9.92 33.77 -29.48
CA GLY A 83 -10.77 34.77 -30.13
C GLY A 83 -11.34 34.28 -31.47
N LEU A 84 -12.54 34.74 -31.83
CA LEU A 84 -13.08 34.55 -33.18
C LEU A 84 -12.08 35.10 -34.19
N ARG A 85 -11.75 34.31 -35.21
CA ARG A 85 -10.94 34.81 -36.33
C ARG A 85 -11.66 36.03 -36.92
N PRO A 86 -10.95 37.11 -37.30
CA PRO A 86 -11.57 38.20 -38.04
C PRO A 86 -12.32 37.65 -39.27
N GLY A 87 -13.64 37.81 -39.30
CA GLY A 87 -14.54 37.24 -40.32
C GLY A 87 -15.24 35.93 -39.97
N ASP A 88 -15.12 35.42 -38.74
CA ASP A 88 -15.85 34.24 -38.25
C ASP A 88 -17.22 34.66 -37.66
N GLU A 89 -18.24 34.75 -38.52
CA GLU A 89 -19.65 34.93 -38.16
C GLU A 89 -20.29 33.55 -37.94
N ARG A 90 -19.89 32.84 -36.89
CA ARG A 90 -20.67 31.66 -36.46
C ARG A 90 -22.07 32.15 -36.03
N PRO A 91 -23.15 31.46 -36.41
CA PRO A 91 -24.53 31.93 -36.23
C PRO A 91 -24.92 32.12 -34.77
#